data_AF-A0A4V5NNG4-F1
#
_entry.id   AF-A0A4V5NNG4-F1
#
_cell.length_a   1.000
_cell.length_b   1.000
_cell.length_c   1.000
_cell.angle_alpha   90.00
_cell.angle_beta   90.00
_cell.angle_gamma   90.00
#
_symmetry.space_group_name_H-M   'P 1'
#
loop_
_entity.id
_entity.type
_entity.pdbx_description
1 polymer ?
#
loop_
_entity_poly.entity_id
_entity_poly.type
_entity_poly.pdbx_seq_one_letter_code
_entity_poly.pdbx_strand_id
1 'polypeptide(L)' 'RDLGPGLGDMALRCCCFLEGLEVAEKRMGWAARSGKVVLRIALQRLRRHYDEDYGRSGPLIG' A
#
# COMPACT_ATOMS: atom_id res chain seq x y z
N ARG A 1 9.11 5.33 8.75
CA ARG A 1 8.44 5.07 7.45
C ARG A 1 7.10 4.40 7.74
N ASP A 2 5.99 5.11 7.54
CA ASP A 2 4.65 4.76 8.06
C ASP A 2 4.06 3.39 7.71
N LEU A 3 4.50 2.79 6.61
CA LEU A 3 3.98 1.48 6.19
C LEU A 3 4.67 0.28 6.86
N GLY A 4 5.95 0.38 7.24
CA GLY A 4 6.71 -0.77 7.76
C GLY A 4 6.82 -1.97 6.79
N PRO A 5 7.59 -3.01 7.14
CA PRO A 5 7.70 -4.25 6.35
C PRO A 5 6.35 -4.98 6.31
N GLY A 6 5.96 -5.50 5.14
CA GLY A 6 4.64 -6.12 4.92
C GLY A 6 3.64 -5.20 4.21
N LEU A 7 3.19 -4.11 4.84
CA LEU A 7 2.24 -3.18 4.18
C LEU A 7 2.90 -2.46 3.01
N GLY A 8 4.16 -2.04 3.18
CA GLY A 8 4.94 -1.40 2.13
C GLY A 8 5.16 -2.35 0.95
N ASP A 9 5.51 -3.60 1.22
CA ASP A 9 5.72 -4.63 0.20
C ASP A 9 4.43 -4.93 -0.57
N MET A 10 3.29 -5.05 0.12
CA MET A 10 1.99 -5.24 -0.51
C MET A 10 1.60 -4.07 -1.43
N ALA A 11 1.82 -2.84 -0.96
CA ALA A 11 1.54 -1.64 -1.75
C ALA A 11 2.44 -1.55 -3.01
N LEU A 12 3.74 -1.81 -2.88
CA LEU A 12 4.67 -1.83 -4.01
C LEU A 12 4.31 -2.92 -5.02
N ARG A 13 3.95 -4.12 -4.56
CA ARG A 13 3.54 -5.23 -5.42
C ARG A 13 2.31 -4.93 -6.25
N CYS A 14 1.23 -4.48 -5.62
CA CYS A 14 0.00 -4.22 -6.34
C CYS A 14 0.04 -2.91 -7.15
N CYS A 15 0.66 -1.84 -6.64
CA CYS A 15 0.64 -0.53 -7.31
C CYS A 15 1.80 -0.33 -8.30
N CYS A 16 3.01 -0.83 -8.02
CA CYS A 16 4.18 -0.62 -8.88
C CYS A 16 4.45 -1.81 -9.79
N PHE A 17 4.36 -3.04 -9.27
CA PHE A 17 4.58 -4.25 -10.07
C PHE A 17 3.30 -4.76 -10.74
N LEU A 18 2.15 -4.12 -10.49
CA LEU A 18 0.83 -4.51 -11.02
C LEU A 18 0.52 -6.00 -10.77
N GLU A 19 1.05 -6.53 -9.67
CA GLU A 19 0.88 -7.93 -9.28
C GLU A 19 -0.55 -8.12 -8.75
N GLY A 20 -1.24 -9.16 -9.23
CA GLY A 20 -2.59 -9.50 -8.78
C GLY A 20 -2.59 -9.86 -7.29
N LEU A 21 -3.67 -9.49 -6.58
CA LEU A 21 -3.78 -9.68 -5.12
C LEU A 21 -3.54 -11.12 -4.67
N GLU A 22 -4.08 -12.09 -5.40
CA GLU A 22 -3.94 -13.52 -5.07
C GLU A 22 -2.47 -13.99 -5.19
N VAL A 23 -1.72 -13.43 -6.15
CA VAL A 23 -0.30 -13.74 -6.35
C VAL A 23 0.53 -13.09 -5.25
N ALA A 24 0.23 -11.83 -4.92
CA ALA A 24 0.87 -11.12 -3.83
C ALA A 24 0.62 -11.83 -2.47
N GLU A 25 -0.61 -12.28 -2.21
CA GLU A 25 -0.98 -13.07 -1.01
C GLU A 25 -0.13 -14.34 -0.90
N LYS A 26 -0.06 -15.15 -1.96
CA LYS A 26 0.73 -16.39 -1.97
C LYS A 26 2.21 -16.12 -1.71
N ARG A 27 2.77 -15.09 -2.33
CA ARG A 27 4.19 -14.76 -2.21
C ARG A 27 4.54 -14.23 -0.81
N MET A 28 3.62 -13.51 -0.18
CA MET A 28 3.78 -12.98 1.18
C MET A 28 3.42 -14.03 2.26
N GLY A 29 2.95 -15.21 1.88
CA GLY A 29 2.50 -16.25 2.82
C GLY A 29 1.25 -15.86 3.59
N TRP A 30 0.39 -14.99 3.01
CA TRP A 30 -0.83 -14.51 3.65
C TRP A 30 -2.03 -15.39 3.33
N ALA A 31 -3.02 -15.37 4.23
CA ALA A 31 -4.28 -16.06 4.02
C ALA A 31 -5.01 -15.49 2.78
N ALA A 32 -5.64 -16.37 2.00
CA ALA A 32 -6.38 -15.96 0.81
C ALA A 32 -7.46 -14.92 1.15
N ARG A 33 -7.65 -13.93 0.27
CA ARG A 33 -8.61 -12.81 0.41
C ARG A 33 -8.25 -11.78 1.50
N SER A 34 -7.12 -11.91 2.18
CA SER A 34 -6.65 -10.90 3.15
C SER A 34 -6.06 -9.66 2.48
N GLY A 35 -5.52 -9.82 1.27
CA GLY A 35 -4.76 -8.82 0.55
C GLY A 35 -5.54 -7.54 0.30
N LYS A 36 -6.86 -7.63 0.04
CA LYS A 36 -7.69 -6.42 -0.18
C LYS A 36 -7.75 -5.54 1.07
N VAL A 37 -7.93 -6.15 2.24
CA VAL A 37 -8.00 -5.42 3.51
C VAL A 37 -6.63 -4.83 3.83
N VAL A 38 -5.57 -5.60 3.65
CA VAL A 38 -4.20 -5.16 3.94
C VAL A 38 -3.75 -4.04 3.00
N LEU A 39 -4.01 -4.17 1.69
CA LEU A 39 -3.76 -3.13 0.70
C LEU A 39 -4.54 -1.86 1.03
N ARG A 40 -5.81 -1.98 1.46
CA ARG A 40 -6.60 -0.83 1.90
C ARG A 40 -5.96 -0.12 3.10
N ILE A 41 -5.50 -0.85 4.10
CA ILE A 41 -4.82 -0.29 5.28
C ILE A 41 -3.52 0.41 4.86
N ALA A 42 -2.74 -0.23 3.98
CA ALA A 42 -1.50 0.33 3.43
C ALA A 42 -1.76 1.67 2.73
N LEU A 43 -2.74 1.73 1.82
CA LEU A 43 -3.09 2.94 1.08
C LEU A 43 -3.70 4.02 1.97
N GLN A 44 -4.48 3.65 3.00
CA GLN A 44 -4.99 4.61 3.98
C GLN A 44 -3.87 5.27 4.78
N ARG A 45 -2.87 4.49 5.20
CA ARG A 45 -1.68 5.05 5.87
C ARG A 45 -0.85 5.91 4.93
N LEU A 46 -0.71 5.48 3.68
CA LEU A 46 0.01 6.26 2.66
C LEU A 46 -0.66 7.62 2.42
N ARG A 47 -2.00 7.63 2.27
CA ARG A 47 -2.76 8.87 2.14
C ARG A 47 -2.57 9.78 3.35
N ARG A 48 -2.70 9.23 4.57
CA ARG A 48 -2.48 9.99 5.80
C ARG A 48 -1.08 10.59 5.87
N HIS A 49 -0.06 9.82 5.51
CA HIS A 49 1.32 10.29 5.44
C HIS A 49 1.47 11.47 4.47
N TYR A 50 0.91 11.37 3.26
CA TYR A 50 0.94 12.48 2.31
C TYR A 50 0.14 13.70 2.79
N ASP A 51 -1.01 13.49 3.43
CA ASP A 51 -1.83 14.58 3.99
C ASP A 51 -1.11 15.29 5.15
N GLU A 52 -0.40 14.55 6.01
CA GLU A 52 0.35 15.09 7.16
C GLU A 52 1.65 15.79 6.72
N ASP A 53 2.42 15.18 5.82
CA ASP A 53 3.75 15.70 5.42
C ASP A 53 3.67 16.81 4.38
N TYR A 54 2.63 16.80 3.52
CA TYR A 54 2.52 17.74 2.41
C TYR A 54 1.25 18.61 2.43
N GLY A 55 0.34 18.38 3.39
CA GLY A 55 -0.95 19.08 3.47
C GLY A 55 -1.95 18.63 2.40
N ARG A 56 -3.18 19.17 2.45
CA ARG A 56 -4.29 18.84 1.52
C ARG A 56 -3.98 19.17 0.04
N SER A 57 -2.97 20.01 -0.17
CA SER A 57 -2.41 20.36 -1.47
C SER A 57 -0.94 20.00 -1.44
N GLY A 58 -0.63 18.71 -1.31
CA GLY A 58 0.74 18.26 -1.52
C GLY A 58 1.26 18.73 -2.86
N PRO A 59 2.60 18.83 -3.05
CA PRO A 59 3.19 19.50 -4.19
C PRO A 59 2.52 18.97 -5.44
N LEU A 60 1.79 19.86 -6.12
CA LEU A 60 1.17 19.55 -7.40
C LEU A 60 2.34 19.24 -8.32
N ILE A 61 2.66 17.96 -8.48
CA ILE A 61 3.65 17.55 -9.46
C ILE A 61 2.94 17.67 -10.81
N GLY A 62 3.10 18.84 -11.41
CA GLY A 62 2.56 19.28 -12.69
C GLY A 62 3.28 20.53 -13.14
#